data_AF-A0A7W3TE03-F1
#
_entry.id   AF-A0A7W3TE03-F1
#
_cell.length_a   1.000
_cell.length_b   1.000
_cell.length_c   1.000
_cell.angle_alpha   90.00
_cell.angle_beta   90.00
_cell.angle_gamma   90.00
#
_symmetry.space_group_name_H-M   'P 1'
#
loop_
_entity.id
_entity.type
_entity.pdbx_description
1 polymer ?
#
loop_
_entity_poly.entity_id
_entity_poly.type
_entity_poly.pdbx_seq_one_letter_code
_entity_poly.pdbx_strand_id
1 'polypeptide(L)' 'MGFEAFLVEGDDGVLRHVPMTYRGAPLEGAEEFPLGTTEHSVLGRRWVYDACGGPVGVTAMIRCALGRQDQAE' A
#
# COMPACT_ATOMS: atom_id res chain seq x y z
N MET A 1 4.01 8.94 -2.71
CA MET A 1 3.17 7.79 -2.31
C MET A 1 4.12 6.72 -1.87
N GLY A 2 3.85 6.08 -0.74
CA GLY A 2 4.62 4.91 -0.32
C GLY A 2 3.87 3.62 -0.64
N PHE A 3 4.65 2.54 -0.72
CA PHE A 3 4.17 1.18 -0.81
C PHE A 3 4.77 0.42 0.37
N GLU A 4 3.95 -0.33 1.08
CA GLU A 4 4.35 -1.15 2.21
C GLU A 4 3.56 -2.46 2.18
N ALA A 5 4.12 -3.53 2.72
CA ALA A 5 3.40 -4.78 2.82
C ALA A 5 3.72 -5.50 4.12
N PHE A 6 2.68 -6.04 4.74
CA PHE A 6 2.81 -6.90 5.90
C PHE A 6 2.62 -8.36 5.50
N LEU A 7 3.25 -9.25 6.27
CA LEU A 7 2.88 -10.65 6.34
C LEU A 7 2.08 -10.85 7.61
N VAL A 8 0.84 -11.32 7.47
CA VAL A 8 -0.08 -11.53 8.60
C VAL A 8 -0.53 -12.98 8.58
N GLU A 9 -0.30 -13.68 9.68
CA GLU A 9 -0.85 -15.02 9.90
C GLU A 9 -2.23 -14.88 10.57
N GLY A 10 -3.23 -15.54 10.01
CA GLY A 10 -4.57 -15.61 10.59
C GLY A 10 -4.72 -16.81 11.53
N ASP A 11 -5.83 -16.86 12.27
CA ASP A 11 -6.17 -17.98 13.17
C ASP A 11 -6.34 -19.32 12.41
N ASP A 12 -6.51 -19.26 11.08
CA ASP A 12 -6.55 -20.41 10.17
C ASP A 12 -5.15 -20.93 9.79
N GLY A 13 -4.08 -20.33 10.31
CA GLY A 13 -2.69 -20.66 9.98
C GLY A 13 -2.27 -20.23 8.58
N VAL A 14 -3.11 -19.48 7.87
CA VAL A 14 -2.80 -19.02 6.50
C VAL A 14 -2.05 -17.69 6.58
N LEU A 15 -0.82 -17.69 6.08
CA LEU A 15 0.01 -16.50 5.91
C LEU A 15 -0.49 -15.68 4.72
N ARG A 16 -0.84 -14.42 4.97
CA ARG A 16 -1.35 -13.47 3.96
C ARG A 16 -0.36 -12.37 3.72
N HIS A 17 -0.15 -12.06 2.45
CA HIS A 17 0.55 -10.86 2.02
C HIS A 17 -0.46 -9.72 1.92
N VAL A 18 -0.24 -8.65 2.67
CA VAL A 18 -1.15 -7.49 2.78
C VAL A 18 -0.43 -6.25 2.23
N PRO A 19 -0.37 -6.07 0.91
CA PRO A 19 0.26 -4.90 0.31
C PRO A 19 -0.69 -3.70 0.36
N MET A 20 -0.13 -2.54 0.67
CA MET A 20 -0.86 -1.29 0.80
C MET A 20 -0.09 -0.12 0.19
N THR A 21 -0.84 0.85 -0.31
CA THR A 21 -0.27 2.15 -0.71
C THR A 21 -0.75 3.24 0.21
N TYR A 22 0.10 4.25 0.44
CA TYR A 22 -0.28 5.41 1.22
C TYR A 22 0.13 6.72 0.58
N ARG A 23 -0.70 7.76 0.79
CA ARG A 23 -0.56 9.07 0.15
C ARG A 23 -1.03 10.20 1.07
N GLY A 24 -0.66 11.43 0.75
CA GLY A 24 -0.91 12.63 1.56
C GLY A 24 -2.22 13.37 1.27
N ALA A 25 -3.11 12.79 0.46
CA ALA A 25 -4.48 13.27 0.21
C ALA A 25 -5.32 12.07 -0.25
N PRO A 26 -6.66 12.07 -0.10
CA PRO A 26 -7.52 11.04 -0.68
C PRO A 26 -7.26 10.86 -2.19
N LEU A 27 -7.41 9.64 -2.69
CA LEU A 27 -7.38 9.33 -4.12
C LEU A 27 -8.81 9.32 -4.66
N GLU A 28 -9.09 10.20 -5.61
CA GLU A 28 -10.32 10.18 -6.41
C GLU A 28 -10.39 8.91 -7.28
N GLY A 29 -11.55 8.26 -7.33
CA GLY A 29 -11.76 7.05 -8.13
C GLY A 29 -11.25 5.76 -7.48
N ALA A 30 -10.89 5.79 -6.19
CA ALA A 30 -10.45 4.63 -5.41
C ALA A 30 -11.33 4.38 -4.18
N GLU A 31 -12.59 4.79 -4.25
CA GLU A 31 -13.58 4.71 -3.17
C GLU A 31 -13.88 3.27 -2.74
N GLU A 32 -13.61 2.28 -3.59
CA GLU A 32 -13.80 0.85 -3.31
C GLU A 32 -12.65 0.19 -2.54
N PHE A 33 -11.49 0.86 -2.45
CA PHE A 33 -10.27 0.28 -1.87
C PHE A 33 -9.69 0.96 -0.61
N PRO A 34 -10.43 1.77 0.18
CA PRO A 34 -9.86 2.39 1.37
C PRO A 34 -9.67 1.33 2.47
N LEU A 35 -8.47 1.30 3.05
CA LEU A 35 -8.20 0.55 4.28
C LEU A 35 -8.33 1.44 5.52
N GLY A 36 -8.05 2.74 5.38
CA GLY A 36 -8.23 3.72 6.45
C GLY A 36 -7.23 4.87 6.38
N THR A 37 -6.96 5.46 7.53
CA THR A 37 -5.94 6.51 7.69
C THR A 37 -4.97 6.18 8.82
N THR A 38 -3.73 6.65 8.71
CA THR A 38 -2.70 6.51 9.76
C THR A 38 -1.94 7.82 9.95
N GLU A 39 -1.41 8.04 11.15
CA GLU A 39 -0.48 9.15 11.45
C GLU A 39 0.95 8.63 11.36
N HIS A 40 1.62 8.96 10.26
CA HIS A 40 3.02 8.58 10.08
C HIS A 40 3.92 9.57 10.83
N SER A 41 4.84 9.06 11.63
CA SER A 41 5.71 9.88 12.49
C SER A 41 6.49 10.98 11.76
N VAL A 42 7.03 10.68 10.57
CA VAL A 42 7.73 11.64 9.70
C VAL A 42 6.80 12.36 8.72
N LEU A 43 5.86 11.63 8.14
CA LEU A 43 5.09 12.08 6.98
C LEU A 43 3.72 12.69 7.36
N GLY A 44 3.29 12.66 8.63
CA GLY A 44 1.97 13.11 9.06
C GLY A 44 0.83 12.20 8.56
N ARG A 45 -0.40 12.73 8.50
CA ARG A 45 -1.58 11.95 8.11
C ARG A 45 -1.48 11.35 6.72
N ARG A 46 -1.82 10.06 6.61
CA ARG A 46 -1.83 9.30 5.36
C ARG A 46 -3.14 8.55 5.16
N TRP A 47 -3.60 8.54 3.91
CA TRP A 47 -4.71 7.72 3.43
C TRP A 47 -4.14 6.43 2.85
N VAL A 48 -4.63 5.30 3.36
CA VAL A 48 -4.12 3.95 3.09
C VAL A 48 -5.14 3.20 2.26
N TYR A 49 -4.68 2.55 1.20
CA TYR A 49 -5.49 1.82 0.24
C TYR A 49 -4.94 0.42 0.01
N ASP A 50 -5.83 -0.53 -0.31
CA ASP A 50 -5.46 -1.87 -0.78
C ASP A 50 -4.69 -1.74 -2.10
N ALA A 51 -3.43 -2.19 -2.10
CA ALA A 51 -2.57 -2.10 -3.26
C ALA A 51 -2.94 -3.10 -4.37
N CYS A 52 -3.71 -4.14 -4.06
CA CYS A 52 -4.20 -5.12 -5.03
C CYS A 52 -5.38 -4.59 -5.85
N GLY A 53 -6.20 -3.70 -5.25
CA GLY A 53 -7.42 -3.20 -5.88
C GLY A 53 -7.19 -2.13 -6.95
N GLY A 54 -6.14 -1.31 -6.80
CA GLY A 54 -5.86 -0.18 -7.69
C GLY A 54 -4.68 -0.40 -8.64
N PRO A 55 -4.69 0.19 -9.85
CA PRO A 55 -3.59 0.06 -10.82
C PRO A 55 -2.25 0.59 -10.30
N VAL A 56 -2.32 1.51 -9.34
CA VAL A 56 -1.17 2.17 -8.71
C VAL A 56 -0.29 1.18 -7.94
N GLY A 57 -0.88 0.39 -7.04
CA GLY A 57 -0.14 -0.55 -6.20
C GLY A 57 0.44 -1.70 -7.01
N VAL A 58 -0.35 -2.25 -7.93
CA VAL A 58 0.08 -3.30 -8.87
C VAL A 58 1.26 -2.82 -9.73
N THR A 59 1.21 -1.60 -10.27
CA THR A 59 2.31 -1.03 -11.08
C THR A 59 3.59 -0.88 -10.26
N ALA A 60 3.48 -0.40 -9.01
CA ALA A 60 4.64 -0.28 -8.11
C ALA A 60 5.26 -1.66 -7.82
N MET A 61 4.45 -2.68 -7.54
CA MET A 61 4.92 -4.05 -7.31
C MET A 61 5.61 -4.65 -8.55
N ILE A 62 5.03 -4.48 -9.74
CA ILE A 62 5.63 -4.95 -11.01
C ILE A 62 6.97 -4.26 -11.25
N ARG A 63 7.07 -2.94 -11.02
CA ARG A 63 8.34 -2.22 -11.14
C ARG A 63 9.38 -2.73 -10.15
N CYS A 64 8.99 -2.98 -8.91
CA CYS A 64 9.87 -3.56 -7.90
C CYS A 64 10.39 -4.93 -8.35
N ALA A 65 9.49 -5.83 -8.75
CA ALA A 65 9.84 -7.18 -9.20
C ALA A 65 10.78 -7.18 -10.42
N LEU A 66 10.74 -6.14 -11.24
CA LEU A 66 11.58 -6.00 -12.43
C LEU A 66 12.84 -5.15 -12.19
N GLY A 67 13.15 -4.78 -10.94
CA GLY A 67 14.32 -3.96 -10.60
C GLY A 67 14.26 -2.53 -11.12
N ARG A 68 13.05 -2.01 -11.38
CA ARG A 68 12.77 -0.65 -11.90
C ARG A 68 12.12 0.27 -10.87
N GLN A 69 12.32 -0.03 -9.59
CA GLN A 69 11.79 0.74 -8.49
C GLN A 69 12.96 1.22 -7.64
N ASP A 70 13.18 2.51 -7.65
CA ASP A 70 14.09 3.15 -6.71
C ASP A 70 13.40 3.27 -5.34
N GLN A 71 14.18 3.07 -4.29
CA GLN A 71 13.76 3.43 -2.95
C GLN A 71 13.80 4.96 -2.82
N ALA A 72 12.80 5.55 -2.16
CA ALA A 72 12.89 6.94 -1.75
C ALA A 72 13.97 7.08 -0.64
N GLU A 73 14.71 8.19 -0.66
CA GLU A 73 15.64 8.58 0.40
C GLU A 73 14.92 8.98 1.69
#